data_AF-A0A8H5ZHA8-F1
#
_entry.id   AF-A0A8H5ZHA8-F1
#
_cell.length_a   1.000
_cell.length_b   1.000
_cell.length_c   1.000
_cell.angle_alpha   90.00
_cell.angle_beta   90.00
_cell.angle_gamma   90.00
#
_symmetry.space_group_name_H-M   'P 1'
#
loop_
_entity.id
_entity.type
_entity.pdbx_description
1 polymer ?
#
loop_
_entity_poly.entity_id
_entity_poly.type
_entity_poly.pdbx_seq_one_letter_code
_entity_poly.pdbx_strand_id
1 'polypeptide(L)'
;MKQLGPARQTEREQRLFLSNLARRFQDLVEAASSARYFSHKIFDKVEPRLIIYVANLTKIFSYDFVQKAHLRYFETGKSNEEADCELDKDVEDGLSDTSGRERAILLDINLDEYSVIDNIISKDNSVENPRNGITEWTEELYLQSRGVDLSTFGGTILCSAFKVQSDKWPSMTKTYVSHVIVVIHRFMVIALDTFCADSCVREEIWASILDEVLTRYKAALDQAMFLISLERDKRPYTVNHYFNNNLQIVRGNRKAAILKSKSRQEIKRGTHNNAQVCDNLVVDLEDVRSTTKNKSNIDQVKEEIHDILWSCYEVARKRFVKNVYQQAVDHCLLTGPRSLLVMLTEQ
;
A
#
# COMPACT_ATOMS: atom_id res chain seq x y z
N MET A 1 -42.75 -7.45 24.03
CA MET A 1 -42.33 -6.99 25.38
C MET A 1 -41.07 -7.65 25.93
N LYS A 2 -40.75 -8.94 25.65
CA LYS A 2 -39.51 -9.57 26.18
C LYS A 2 -38.17 -9.07 25.60
N GLN A 3 -38.18 -8.33 24.48
CA GLN A 3 -36.95 -7.86 23.82
C GLN A 3 -36.40 -6.52 24.36
N LEU A 4 -37.20 -5.73 25.08
CA LEU A 4 -36.80 -4.38 25.55
C LEU A 4 -36.02 -4.41 26.88
N GLY A 5 -35.90 -5.57 27.52
CA GLY A 5 -35.24 -5.74 28.81
C GLY A 5 -36.05 -5.17 29.99
N PRO A 6 -35.52 -5.27 31.22
CA PRO A 6 -36.14 -4.71 32.41
C PRO A 6 -36.16 -3.17 32.38
N ALA A 7 -37.13 -2.58 33.10
CA ALA A 7 -37.18 -1.14 33.31
C ALA A 7 -35.91 -0.64 34.01
N ARG A 8 -35.43 0.54 33.61
CA ARG A 8 -34.15 1.12 34.03
C ARG A 8 -34.40 2.50 34.66
N GLN A 9 -34.99 2.48 35.86
CA GLN A 9 -35.45 3.71 36.54
C GLN A 9 -34.37 4.31 37.44
N THR A 10 -33.42 3.49 37.91
CA THR A 10 -32.34 3.96 38.78
C THR A 10 -31.01 4.11 38.04
N GLU A 11 -30.18 5.04 38.50
CA GLU A 11 -28.82 5.25 37.95
C GLU A 11 -28.00 3.96 37.98
N ARG A 12 -28.15 3.15 39.04
CA ARG A 12 -27.46 1.86 39.18
C ARG A 12 -27.87 0.86 38.08
N GLU A 13 -29.15 0.81 37.73
CA GLU A 13 -29.67 -0.05 36.66
C GLU A 13 -29.20 0.43 35.28
N GLN A 14 -29.13 1.74 35.05
CA GLN A 14 -28.61 2.32 33.81
C GLN A 14 -27.12 2.04 33.63
N ARG A 15 -26.30 2.24 34.67
CA ARG A 15 -24.87 1.89 34.65
C ARG A 15 -24.66 0.40 34.39
N LEU A 16 -25.39 -0.47 35.09
CA LEU A 16 -25.28 -1.92 34.89
C LEU A 16 -25.66 -2.33 33.47
N PHE A 17 -26.65 -1.67 32.87
CA PHE A 17 -27.01 -1.91 31.46
C PHE A 17 -25.88 -1.49 30.51
N LEU A 18 -25.34 -0.28 30.67
CA LEU A 18 -24.26 0.22 29.81
C LEU A 18 -22.99 -0.61 29.94
N SER A 19 -22.59 -1.02 31.15
CA SER A 19 -21.43 -1.90 31.35
C SER A 19 -21.64 -3.29 30.72
N ASN A 20 -22.86 -3.84 30.78
CA ASN A 20 -23.16 -5.10 30.10
C ASN A 20 -23.14 -4.96 28.58
N LEU A 21 -23.58 -3.82 28.05
CA LEU A 21 -23.54 -3.50 26.63
C LEU A 21 -22.09 -3.37 26.15
N ALA A 22 -21.26 -2.61 26.87
CA ALA A 22 -19.84 -2.44 26.59
C ALA A 22 -19.09 -3.78 26.56
N ARG A 23 -19.34 -4.66 27.55
CA ARG A 23 -18.74 -6.01 27.56
C ARG A 23 -19.13 -6.85 26.35
N ARG A 24 -20.41 -6.84 25.95
CA ARG A 24 -20.85 -7.58 24.76
C ARG A 24 -20.24 -7.02 23.47
N PHE A 25 -20.09 -5.69 23.40
CA PHE A 25 -19.42 -5.03 22.30
C PHE A 25 -17.94 -5.42 22.24
N GLN A 26 -17.25 -5.44 23.38
CA GLN A 26 -15.87 -5.90 23.49
C GLN A 26 -15.69 -7.33 22.98
N ASP A 27 -16.51 -8.27 23.48
CA ASP A 27 -16.46 -9.68 23.06
C ASP A 27 -16.63 -9.80 21.53
N LEU A 28 -17.55 -9.01 20.95
CA LEU A 28 -17.81 -8.99 19.51
C LEU A 28 -16.66 -8.39 18.71
N VAL A 29 -16.09 -7.28 19.16
CA VAL A 29 -14.90 -6.65 18.55
C VAL A 29 -13.74 -7.63 18.54
N GLU A 30 -13.50 -8.33 19.65
CA GLU A 30 -12.42 -9.31 19.77
C GLU A 30 -12.65 -10.48 18.82
N ALA A 31 -13.89 -10.97 18.72
CA ALA A 31 -14.26 -12.01 17.77
C ALA A 31 -14.09 -11.55 16.31
N ALA A 32 -14.50 -10.32 15.98
CA ALA A 32 -14.42 -9.75 14.65
C ALA A 32 -12.98 -9.47 14.21
N SER A 33 -12.12 -9.08 15.15
CA SER A 33 -10.71 -8.75 14.92
C SER A 33 -9.83 -9.99 14.85
N SER A 34 -10.10 -11.01 15.68
CA SER A 34 -9.37 -12.29 15.68
C SER A 34 -9.94 -13.34 14.73
N ALA A 35 -10.89 -12.98 13.87
CA ALA A 35 -11.60 -13.90 12.96
C ALA A 35 -12.30 -15.10 13.64
N ARG A 36 -12.72 -14.97 14.91
CA ARG A 36 -13.44 -16.01 15.67
C ARG A 36 -14.95 -15.93 15.45
N TYR A 37 -15.36 -16.14 14.20
CA TYR A 37 -16.76 -15.93 13.76
C TYR A 37 -17.76 -16.96 14.28
N PHE A 38 -17.31 -18.16 14.64
CA PHE A 38 -18.19 -19.22 15.15
C PHE A 38 -18.82 -18.88 16.52
N SER A 39 -18.25 -17.89 17.24
CA SER A 39 -18.68 -17.52 18.58
C SER A 39 -19.99 -16.72 18.62
N HIS A 40 -20.39 -16.08 17.52
CA HIS A 40 -21.59 -15.22 17.48
C HIS A 40 -22.39 -15.39 16.18
N LYS A 41 -23.70 -15.60 16.30
CA LYS A 41 -24.64 -15.73 15.16
C LYS A 41 -24.66 -14.52 14.22
N ILE A 42 -24.26 -13.35 14.71
CA ILE A 42 -24.15 -12.13 13.89
C ILE A 42 -23.22 -12.33 12.68
N PHE A 43 -22.21 -13.20 12.79
CA PHE A 43 -21.25 -13.50 11.72
C PHE A 43 -21.72 -14.60 10.74
N ASP A 44 -22.96 -15.09 10.89
CA ASP A 44 -23.61 -15.91 9.85
C ASP A 44 -23.74 -15.08 8.56
N LYS A 45 -23.92 -13.76 8.71
CA LYS A 45 -23.75 -12.78 7.62
C LYS A 45 -22.28 -12.42 7.45
N VAL A 46 -21.89 -12.09 6.21
CA VAL A 46 -20.51 -11.73 5.88
C VAL A 46 -20.21 -10.29 6.25
N GLU A 47 -21.17 -9.37 6.17
CA GLU A 47 -20.97 -7.92 6.41
C GLU A 47 -20.23 -7.57 7.72
N PRO A 48 -20.51 -8.20 8.88
CA PRO A 48 -19.83 -7.87 10.14
C PRO A 48 -18.45 -8.52 10.30
N ARG A 49 -17.94 -9.27 9.31
CA ARG A 49 -16.62 -9.94 9.39
C ARG A 49 -15.46 -8.96 9.15
N LEU A 50 -15.29 -8.04 10.09
CA LEU A 50 -14.41 -6.87 9.99
C LEU A 50 -13.00 -7.17 9.45
N ILE A 51 -12.23 -8.06 10.09
CA ILE A 51 -10.83 -8.26 9.71
C ILE A 51 -10.66 -8.84 8.31
N ILE A 52 -11.63 -9.59 7.78
CA ILE A 52 -11.60 -10.08 6.39
C ILE A 52 -11.64 -8.90 5.41
N TYR A 53 -12.56 -7.94 5.61
CA TYR A 53 -12.65 -6.76 4.75
C TYR A 53 -11.36 -5.94 4.82
N VAL A 54 -10.83 -5.70 6.02
CA VAL A 54 -9.59 -4.92 6.18
C VAL A 54 -8.40 -5.62 5.52
N ALA A 55 -8.24 -6.93 5.72
CA ALA A 55 -7.14 -7.69 5.11
C ALA A 55 -7.21 -7.65 3.57
N ASN A 56 -8.40 -7.84 3.00
CA ASN A 56 -8.60 -7.79 1.56
C ASN A 56 -8.38 -6.37 1.00
N LEU A 57 -8.89 -5.34 1.66
CA LEU A 57 -8.61 -3.94 1.29
C LEU A 57 -7.11 -3.63 1.33
N THR A 58 -6.40 -4.12 2.35
CA THR A 58 -4.94 -3.93 2.48
C THR A 58 -4.20 -4.59 1.33
N LYS A 59 -4.62 -5.79 0.94
CA LYS A 59 -4.04 -6.54 -0.17
C LYS A 59 -4.28 -5.85 -1.51
N ILE A 60 -5.50 -5.40 -1.77
CA ILE A 60 -5.83 -4.63 -2.98
C ILE A 60 -5.04 -3.33 -3.03
N PHE A 61 -4.99 -2.59 -1.91
CA PHE A 61 -4.18 -1.37 -1.80
C PHE A 61 -2.72 -1.65 -2.13
N SER A 62 -2.11 -2.66 -1.51
CA SER A 62 -0.72 -3.05 -1.78
C SER A 62 -0.50 -3.34 -3.26
N TYR A 63 -1.37 -4.15 -3.89
CA TYR A 63 -1.28 -4.49 -5.30
C TYR A 63 -1.41 -3.28 -6.22
N ASP A 64 -2.49 -2.50 -6.06
CA ASP A 64 -2.73 -1.32 -6.90
C ASP A 64 -1.62 -0.28 -6.67
N PHE A 65 -1.07 -0.16 -5.46
CA PHE A 65 0.02 0.75 -5.15
C PHE A 65 1.33 0.35 -5.85
N VAL A 66 1.64 -0.95 -5.96
CA VAL A 66 2.77 -1.43 -6.80
C VAL A 66 2.57 -0.97 -8.25
N GLN A 67 1.38 -1.20 -8.79
CA GLN A 67 1.11 -1.07 -10.23
C GLN A 67 0.85 0.36 -10.68
N LYS A 68 0.28 1.21 -9.82
CA LYS A 68 -0.31 2.50 -10.23
C LYS A 68 0.19 3.71 -9.46
N ALA A 69 0.85 3.54 -8.30
CA ALA A 69 1.24 4.69 -7.46
C ALA A 69 2.36 5.55 -8.08
N HIS A 70 3.07 5.03 -9.08
CA HIS A 70 4.06 5.80 -9.83
C HIS A 70 3.40 6.58 -10.97
N LEU A 71 3.96 7.75 -11.27
CA LEU A 71 3.45 8.59 -12.35
C LEU A 71 3.86 8.06 -13.73
N ARG A 72 5.08 7.51 -13.85
CA ARG A 72 5.60 6.90 -15.08
C ARG A 72 6.21 5.54 -14.82
N TYR A 73 5.99 4.59 -15.74
CA TYR A 73 6.57 3.26 -15.64
C TYR A 73 8.10 3.33 -15.61
N PHE A 74 8.70 2.61 -14.67
CA PHE A 74 10.14 2.45 -14.61
C PHE A 74 10.63 1.43 -15.64
N GLU A 75 11.77 1.71 -16.25
CA GLU A 75 12.40 0.84 -17.24
C GLU A 75 13.42 -0.06 -16.53
N THR A 76 12.91 -1.08 -15.84
CA THR A 76 13.76 -2.17 -15.37
C THR A 76 13.85 -3.20 -16.49
N GLY A 77 15.02 -3.31 -17.11
CA GLY A 77 15.28 -4.36 -18.10
C GLY A 77 14.99 -5.72 -17.45
N LYS A 78 13.82 -6.30 -17.75
CA LYS A 78 13.41 -7.58 -17.18
C LYS A 78 14.38 -8.65 -17.67
N SER A 79 15.17 -9.23 -16.77
CA SER A 79 15.65 -10.59 -16.98
C SER A 79 14.43 -11.49 -16.85
N ASN A 80 14.20 -12.38 -17.82
CA ASN A 80 13.23 -13.47 -17.71
C ASN A 80 13.61 -14.51 -16.64
N GLU A 81 14.67 -14.23 -15.88
CA GLU A 81 15.07 -14.97 -14.69
C GLU A 81 14.88 -14.00 -13.53
N GLU A 82 13.92 -14.36 -12.70
CA GLU A 82 13.69 -13.92 -11.33
C GLU A 82 14.97 -13.35 -10.72
N ALA A 83 15.13 -12.03 -10.76
CA ALA A 83 16.17 -11.41 -9.93
C ALA A 83 15.76 -11.67 -8.48
N ASP A 84 16.62 -12.36 -7.74
CA ASP A 84 16.55 -12.70 -6.31
C ASP A 84 16.45 -11.46 -5.39
N CYS A 85 15.44 -10.62 -5.60
CA CYS A 85 14.83 -9.87 -4.54
C CYS A 85 13.86 -10.83 -3.86
N GLU A 86 14.33 -11.61 -2.88
CA GLU A 86 13.52 -12.54 -2.05
C GLU A 86 12.24 -11.91 -1.44
N LEU A 87 12.03 -10.60 -1.58
CA LEU A 87 10.84 -9.87 -1.13
C LEU A 87 9.71 -9.76 -2.16
N ASP A 88 9.90 -10.11 -3.43
CA ASP A 88 8.84 -10.02 -4.45
C ASP A 88 8.15 -11.37 -4.74
N LYS A 89 8.77 -12.50 -4.38
CA LYS A 89 8.15 -13.84 -4.57
C LYS A 89 6.86 -14.04 -3.77
N ASP A 90 6.79 -13.48 -2.55
CA ASP A 90 5.58 -13.60 -1.70
C ASP A 90 4.44 -12.67 -2.13
N VAL A 91 4.72 -11.62 -2.90
CA VAL A 91 3.73 -10.60 -3.30
C VAL A 91 3.26 -10.83 -4.74
N GLU A 92 4.15 -11.12 -5.70
CA GLU A 92 3.75 -11.27 -7.11
C GLU A 92 3.04 -12.60 -7.42
N ASP A 93 3.47 -13.73 -6.85
CA ASP A 93 2.95 -15.06 -7.21
C ASP A 93 1.51 -15.31 -6.66
N GLY A 94 1.14 -14.60 -5.59
CA GLY A 94 -0.20 -14.69 -4.97
C GLY A 94 -1.25 -13.71 -5.51
N LEU A 95 -0.87 -12.71 -6.33
CA LEU A 95 -1.72 -11.56 -6.67
C LEU A 95 -2.37 -11.59 -8.06
N SER A 96 -1.91 -12.47 -8.96
CA SER A 96 -2.45 -12.60 -10.32
C SER A 96 -3.87 -13.20 -10.34
N ASP A 97 -4.12 -14.26 -9.57
CA ASP A 97 -5.37 -15.03 -9.61
C ASP A 97 -6.39 -14.61 -8.51
N THR A 98 -5.94 -13.88 -7.48
CA THR A 98 -6.79 -13.51 -6.32
C THR A 98 -7.53 -12.18 -6.48
N SER A 99 -7.14 -11.33 -7.45
CA SER A 99 -7.67 -9.95 -7.53
C SER A 99 -9.16 -9.87 -7.90
N GLY A 100 -9.72 -10.85 -8.60
CA GLY A 100 -11.13 -10.81 -9.02
C GLY A 100 -12.12 -10.93 -7.85
N ARG A 101 -11.91 -11.91 -6.96
CA ARG A 101 -12.77 -12.12 -5.79
C ARG A 101 -12.55 -11.06 -4.71
N GLU A 102 -11.32 -10.64 -4.51
CA GLU A 102 -11.01 -9.57 -3.55
C GLU A 102 -11.59 -8.23 -4.02
N ARG A 103 -11.52 -7.89 -5.31
CA ARG A 103 -12.16 -6.67 -5.83
C ARG A 103 -13.68 -6.71 -5.78
N ALA A 104 -14.33 -7.89 -5.80
CA ALA A 104 -15.77 -7.99 -5.62
C ALA A 104 -16.22 -7.41 -4.25
N ILE A 105 -15.34 -7.42 -3.24
CA ILE A 105 -15.61 -6.83 -1.93
C ILE A 105 -15.67 -5.30 -1.99
N LEU A 106 -14.91 -4.66 -2.89
CA LEU A 106 -15.01 -3.21 -3.09
C LEU A 106 -16.40 -2.80 -3.62
N LEU A 107 -17.06 -3.67 -4.39
CA LEU A 107 -18.43 -3.43 -4.85
C LEU A 107 -19.46 -3.50 -3.71
N ASP A 108 -19.13 -4.18 -2.61
CA ASP A 108 -19.96 -4.25 -1.41
C ASP A 108 -19.79 -3.01 -0.50
N ILE A 109 -18.72 -2.23 -0.68
CA ILE A 109 -18.45 -1.04 0.13
C ILE A 109 -19.03 0.18 -0.59
N ASN A 110 -20.15 0.70 -0.08
CA ASN A 110 -20.74 1.94 -0.56
C ASN A 110 -20.21 3.14 0.24
N LEU A 111 -19.39 3.99 -0.38
CA LEU A 111 -18.87 5.22 0.25
C LEU A 111 -19.96 6.27 0.51
N ASP A 112 -21.15 6.15 -0.10
CA ASP A 112 -22.29 7.04 0.11
C ASP A 112 -23.27 6.51 1.17
N GLU A 113 -22.96 5.39 1.83
CA GLU A 113 -23.86 4.77 2.82
C GLU A 113 -24.09 5.65 4.05
N TYR A 114 -23.10 6.45 4.44
CA TYR A 114 -23.13 7.21 5.70
C TYR A 114 -22.73 8.68 5.50
N SER A 115 -23.72 9.57 5.43
CA SER A 115 -23.51 11.01 5.24
C SER A 115 -22.69 11.68 6.35
N VAL A 116 -22.70 11.11 7.56
CA VAL A 116 -22.02 11.68 8.74
C VAL A 116 -20.49 11.67 8.58
N ILE A 117 -19.95 10.74 7.79
CA ILE A 117 -18.50 10.60 7.55
C ILE A 117 -18.06 11.23 6.22
N ASP A 118 -18.97 11.78 5.42
CA ASP A 118 -18.69 12.36 4.09
C ASP A 118 -17.62 13.46 4.12
N ASN A 119 -17.59 14.24 5.20
CA ASN A 119 -16.59 15.32 5.37
C ASN A 119 -15.19 14.80 5.68
N ILE A 120 -15.04 13.50 5.95
CA ILE A 120 -13.79 12.85 6.34
C ILE A 120 -13.24 12.01 5.19
N ILE A 121 -14.09 11.19 4.57
CA ILE A 121 -13.69 10.23 3.54
C ILE A 121 -13.44 10.88 2.17
N SER A 122 -12.66 10.20 1.33
CA SER A 122 -12.51 10.52 -0.08
C SER A 122 -13.36 9.60 -0.94
N LYS A 123 -14.17 10.18 -1.82
CA LYS A 123 -14.96 9.45 -2.82
C LYS A 123 -14.28 9.40 -4.19
N ASP A 124 -13.14 10.05 -4.34
CA ASP A 124 -12.36 10.02 -5.57
C ASP A 124 -11.62 8.67 -5.69
N ASN A 125 -12.12 7.83 -6.60
CA ASN A 125 -11.54 6.54 -6.93
C ASN A 125 -10.76 6.57 -8.25
N SER A 126 -10.56 7.75 -8.86
CA SER A 126 -9.88 7.87 -10.15
C SER A 126 -8.37 7.84 -9.98
N VAL A 127 -7.78 6.66 -10.15
CA VAL A 127 -6.32 6.50 -10.25
C VAL A 127 -5.97 6.24 -11.70
N GLU A 128 -5.44 7.26 -12.38
CA GLU A 128 -4.92 7.12 -13.75
C GLU A 128 -3.80 6.06 -13.78
N ASN A 129 -3.73 5.30 -14.88
CA ASN A 129 -2.60 4.41 -15.11
C ASN A 129 -1.29 5.22 -15.27
N PRO A 130 -0.13 4.66 -14.88
CA PRO A 130 1.15 5.28 -15.16
C PRO A 130 1.36 5.54 -16.65
N ARG A 131 2.07 6.61 -16.96
CA ARG A 131 2.42 6.97 -18.35
C ARG A 131 3.75 6.32 -18.74
N ASN A 132 3.98 6.12 -20.02
CA ASN A 132 5.31 5.72 -20.51
C ASN A 132 6.24 6.95 -20.57
N GLY A 133 7.51 6.69 -20.87
CA GLY A 133 8.51 7.73 -21.16
C GLY A 133 9.16 8.33 -19.92
N ILE A 134 9.61 7.46 -19.01
CA ILE A 134 10.39 7.90 -17.84
C ILE A 134 11.77 8.39 -18.24
N THR A 135 12.36 7.82 -19.29
CA THR A 135 13.70 8.15 -19.76
C THR A 135 13.74 9.54 -20.38
N GLU A 136 12.80 9.88 -21.27
CA GLU A 136 12.67 11.22 -21.86
C GLU A 136 12.42 12.27 -20.77
N TRP A 137 11.52 11.96 -19.82
CA TRP A 137 11.22 12.85 -18.71
C TRP A 137 12.44 13.06 -17.78
N THR A 138 13.24 12.02 -17.54
CA THR A 138 14.44 12.13 -16.71
C THR A 138 15.50 13.00 -17.38
N GLU A 139 15.62 12.89 -18.71
CA GLU A 139 16.49 13.76 -19.50
C GLU A 139 16.03 15.22 -19.45
N GLU A 140 14.74 15.49 -19.67
CA GLU A 140 14.17 16.83 -19.53
C GLU A 140 14.39 17.42 -18.13
N LEU A 141 14.13 16.62 -17.08
CA LEU A 141 14.32 17.03 -15.70
C LEU A 141 15.78 17.40 -15.42
N TYR A 142 16.72 16.60 -15.92
CA TYR A 142 18.15 16.88 -15.81
C TYR A 142 18.53 18.17 -16.56
N LEU A 143 18.10 18.33 -17.81
CA LEU A 143 18.42 19.51 -18.62
C LEU A 143 17.88 20.81 -18.00
N GLN A 144 16.71 20.76 -17.35
CA GLN A 144 16.08 21.90 -16.68
C GLN A 144 16.71 22.22 -15.31
N SER A 145 17.31 21.23 -14.64
CA SER A 145 17.75 21.34 -13.24
C SER A 145 19.27 21.29 -13.06
N ARG A 146 20.05 21.06 -14.13
CA ARG A 146 21.51 20.92 -14.05
C ARG A 146 22.19 22.22 -13.60
N GLY A 147 23.01 22.11 -12.55
CA GLY A 147 23.94 23.16 -12.13
C GLY A 147 25.25 23.09 -12.91
N VAL A 148 26.30 23.77 -12.41
CA VAL A 148 27.68 23.71 -12.94
C VAL A 148 28.40 22.41 -12.50
N ASP A 149 27.65 21.35 -12.21
CA ASP A 149 28.19 20.11 -11.66
C ASP A 149 28.91 19.31 -12.75
N LEU A 150 30.17 18.96 -12.48
CA LEU A 150 30.99 18.18 -13.40
C LEU A 150 30.49 16.72 -13.39
N SER A 151 30.03 16.23 -14.53
CA SER A 151 29.77 14.80 -14.83
C SER A 151 28.77 14.06 -13.92
N THR A 152 28.12 14.74 -12.97
CA THR A 152 27.19 14.17 -11.98
C THR A 152 25.99 15.10 -11.80
N PHE A 153 25.01 14.68 -11.00
CA PHE A 153 23.81 15.46 -10.73
C PHE A 153 23.64 15.73 -9.22
N GLY A 154 23.13 16.90 -8.87
CA GLY A 154 22.84 17.27 -7.49
C GLY A 154 21.65 16.51 -6.89
N GLY A 155 21.70 16.21 -5.59
CA GLY A 155 20.64 15.47 -4.88
C GLY A 155 19.26 16.13 -4.89
N THR A 156 19.16 17.41 -5.26
CA THR A 156 17.90 18.13 -5.45
C THR A 156 17.07 17.55 -6.60
N ILE A 157 17.72 17.05 -7.67
CA ILE A 157 17.05 16.43 -8.81
C ILE A 157 16.31 15.18 -8.38
N LEU A 158 16.91 14.33 -7.53
CA LEU A 158 16.25 13.13 -7.01
C LEU A 158 15.05 13.47 -6.11
N CYS A 159 15.13 14.52 -5.31
CA CYS A 159 14.01 14.94 -4.46
C CYS A 159 12.82 15.38 -5.33
N SER A 160 13.09 16.19 -6.35
CA SER A 160 12.06 16.62 -7.31
C SER A 160 11.47 15.44 -8.07
N ALA A 161 12.34 14.56 -8.59
CA ALA A 161 11.93 13.38 -9.33
C ALA A 161 11.06 12.44 -8.49
N PHE A 162 11.45 12.19 -7.24
CA PHE A 162 10.70 11.36 -6.31
C PHE A 162 9.34 11.97 -6.00
N LYS A 163 9.28 13.28 -5.74
CA LYS A 163 8.03 13.98 -5.46
C LYS A 163 7.03 13.90 -6.62
N VAL A 164 7.51 14.03 -7.86
CA VAL A 164 6.71 13.87 -9.08
C VAL A 164 6.29 12.42 -9.29
N GLN A 165 7.18 11.46 -9.10
CA GLN A 165 6.83 10.04 -9.26
C GLN A 165 5.85 9.53 -8.19
N SER A 166 5.87 10.11 -7.00
CA SER A 166 4.98 9.76 -5.88
C SER A 166 3.69 10.57 -5.85
N ASP A 167 3.33 11.26 -6.94
CA ASP A 167 2.21 12.21 -6.94
C ASP A 167 0.85 11.58 -6.61
N LYS A 168 0.67 10.31 -6.96
CA LYS A 168 -0.57 9.57 -6.72
C LYS A 168 -0.68 9.01 -5.30
N TRP A 169 0.41 9.00 -4.52
CA TRP A 169 0.43 8.41 -3.18
C TRP A 169 -0.66 8.98 -2.25
N PRO A 170 -0.87 10.31 -2.16
CA PRO A 170 -1.91 10.88 -1.29
C PRO A 170 -3.31 10.42 -1.65
N SER A 171 -3.68 10.47 -2.93
CA SER A 171 -5.02 10.08 -3.39
C SER A 171 -5.27 8.60 -3.10
N MET A 172 -4.36 7.72 -3.52
CA MET A 172 -4.50 6.28 -3.31
C MET A 172 -4.60 5.90 -1.83
N THR A 173 -3.75 6.49 -0.99
CA THR A 173 -3.78 6.24 0.46
C THR A 173 -5.05 6.77 1.10
N LYS A 174 -5.50 7.98 0.74
CA LYS A 174 -6.74 8.56 1.27
C LYS A 174 -7.94 7.67 0.93
N THR A 175 -8.02 7.19 -0.30
CA THR A 175 -9.07 6.27 -0.75
C THR A 175 -9.02 4.94 0.00
N TYR A 176 -7.84 4.34 0.17
CA TYR A 176 -7.70 3.12 0.95
C TYR A 176 -8.18 3.28 2.41
N VAL A 177 -7.69 4.31 3.11
CA VAL A 177 -8.08 4.56 4.52
C VAL A 177 -9.58 4.89 4.62
N SER A 178 -10.15 5.56 3.61
CA SER A 178 -11.59 5.85 3.55
C SER A 178 -12.44 4.58 3.49
N HIS A 179 -12.07 3.61 2.65
CA HIS A 179 -12.78 2.32 2.59
C HIS A 179 -12.71 1.57 3.93
N VAL A 180 -11.54 1.59 4.59
CA VAL A 180 -11.38 0.99 5.92
C VAL A 180 -12.28 1.67 6.96
N ILE A 181 -12.36 3.00 6.95
CA ILE A 181 -13.24 3.78 7.84
C ILE A 181 -14.70 3.37 7.63
N VAL A 182 -15.17 3.28 6.38
CA VAL A 182 -16.56 2.88 6.07
C VAL A 182 -16.85 1.46 6.59
N VAL A 183 -15.94 0.51 6.37
CA VAL A 183 -16.09 -0.86 6.87
C VAL A 183 -16.20 -0.90 8.40
N ILE A 184 -15.37 -0.15 9.11
CA ILE A 184 -15.41 -0.06 10.58
C ILE A 184 -16.70 0.61 11.03
N HIS A 185 -17.11 1.69 10.36
CA HIS A 185 -18.34 2.40 10.66
C HIS A 185 -19.57 1.49 10.53
N ARG A 186 -19.66 0.77 9.41
CA ARG A 186 -20.70 -0.23 9.16
C ARG A 186 -20.72 -1.31 10.23
N PHE A 187 -19.56 -1.84 10.60
CA PHE A 187 -19.46 -2.82 11.69
C PHE A 187 -20.03 -2.29 13.01
N MET A 188 -19.73 -1.04 13.39
CA MET A 188 -20.25 -0.45 14.62
C MET A 188 -21.75 -0.25 14.60
N VAL A 189 -22.31 0.22 13.48
CA VAL A 189 -23.76 0.37 13.31
C VAL A 189 -24.45 -0.99 13.46
N ILE A 190 -23.98 -2.01 12.76
CA ILE A 190 -24.51 -3.38 12.84
C ILE A 190 -24.39 -3.95 14.28
N ALA A 191 -23.26 -3.70 14.95
CA ALA A 191 -23.07 -4.13 16.33
C ALA A 191 -24.07 -3.48 17.29
N LEU A 192 -24.27 -2.15 17.19
CA LEU A 192 -25.24 -1.41 18.01
C LEU A 192 -26.68 -1.86 17.74
N ASP A 193 -27.06 -2.06 16.47
CA ASP A 193 -28.37 -2.59 16.08
C ASP A 193 -28.62 -3.97 16.69
N THR A 194 -27.58 -4.81 16.77
CA THR A 194 -27.68 -6.16 17.29
C THR A 194 -27.86 -6.18 18.81
N PHE A 195 -27.23 -5.28 19.55
CA PHE A 195 -27.27 -5.26 21.01
C PHE A 195 -28.43 -4.45 21.59
N CYS A 196 -28.88 -3.42 20.88
CA CYS A 196 -29.92 -2.50 21.33
C CYS A 196 -31.15 -2.59 20.43
N ALA A 197 -32.14 -3.37 20.87
CA ALA A 197 -33.44 -3.49 20.18
C ALA A 197 -34.27 -2.19 20.25
N ASP A 198 -34.06 -1.38 21.28
CA ASP A 198 -34.71 -0.08 21.45
C ASP A 198 -34.00 0.99 20.59
N SER A 199 -34.72 1.56 19.63
CA SER A 199 -34.19 2.57 18.71
C SER A 199 -33.82 3.87 19.40
N CYS A 200 -34.60 4.32 20.40
CA CYS A 200 -34.34 5.56 21.11
C CYS A 200 -33.02 5.47 21.89
N VAL A 201 -32.84 4.36 22.62
CA VAL A 201 -31.60 4.12 23.39
C VAL A 201 -30.40 3.99 22.45
N ARG A 202 -30.58 3.35 21.29
CA ARG A 202 -29.51 3.21 20.30
C ARG A 202 -29.09 4.54 19.71
N GLU A 203 -30.06 5.39 19.35
CA GLU A 203 -29.80 6.75 18.83
C GLU A 203 -29.09 7.63 19.86
N GLU A 204 -29.51 7.58 21.13
CA GLU A 204 -28.85 8.32 22.21
C GLU A 204 -27.40 7.85 22.45
N ILE A 205 -27.16 6.54 22.46
CA ILE A 205 -25.80 5.98 22.59
C ILE A 205 -24.95 6.38 21.40
N TRP A 206 -25.49 6.29 20.17
CA TRP A 206 -24.75 6.68 18.98
C TRP A 206 -24.40 8.17 19.00
N ALA A 207 -25.36 9.02 19.32
CA ALA A 207 -25.16 10.47 19.43
C ALA A 207 -24.09 10.84 20.47
N SER A 208 -24.00 10.09 21.58
CA SER A 208 -23.02 10.35 22.64
C SER A 208 -21.59 9.96 22.27
N ILE A 209 -21.39 8.95 21.41
CA ILE A 209 -20.05 8.50 20.99
C ILE A 209 -19.61 9.08 19.64
N LEU A 210 -20.53 9.66 18.86
CA LEU A 210 -20.28 10.03 17.47
C LEU A 210 -19.14 11.05 17.29
N ASP A 211 -19.05 12.07 18.14
CA ASP A 211 -17.99 13.08 18.02
C ASP A 211 -16.59 12.46 18.23
N GLU A 212 -16.48 11.53 19.18
CA GLU A 212 -15.25 10.78 19.43
C GLU A 212 -14.93 9.86 18.24
N VAL A 213 -15.92 9.14 17.70
CA VAL A 213 -15.80 8.31 16.49
C VAL A 213 -15.19 9.12 15.34
N LEU A 214 -15.76 10.28 15.04
CA LEU A 214 -15.32 11.15 13.95
C LEU A 214 -13.91 11.70 14.19
N THR A 215 -13.58 12.03 15.43
CA THR A 215 -12.24 12.49 15.82
C THR A 215 -11.19 11.41 15.57
N ARG A 216 -11.49 10.14 15.85
CA ARG A 216 -10.56 9.03 15.59
C ARG A 216 -10.39 8.73 14.10
N TYR A 217 -11.46 8.82 13.32
CA TYR A 217 -11.35 8.69 11.86
C TYR A 217 -10.49 9.78 11.24
N LYS A 218 -10.63 11.03 11.68
CA LYS A 218 -9.76 12.12 11.27
C LYS A 218 -8.31 11.86 11.66
N ALA A 219 -8.06 11.44 12.91
CA ALA A 219 -6.71 11.13 13.38
C ALA A 219 -6.02 10.03 12.54
N ALA A 220 -6.75 8.99 12.12
CA ALA A 220 -6.21 7.95 11.25
C ALA A 220 -5.81 8.49 9.86
N LEU A 221 -6.65 9.34 9.25
CA LEU A 221 -6.33 9.99 7.99
C LEU A 221 -5.15 10.97 8.13
N ASP A 222 -5.13 11.78 9.19
CA ASP A 222 -4.04 12.70 9.48
C ASP A 222 -2.73 11.94 9.66
N GLN A 223 -2.75 10.80 10.35
CA GLN A 223 -1.58 9.92 10.48
C GLN A 223 -1.10 9.41 9.12
N ALA A 224 -2.02 8.99 8.24
CA ALA A 224 -1.68 8.55 6.89
C ALA A 224 -1.08 9.69 6.05
N MET A 225 -1.64 10.90 6.13
CA MET A 225 -1.12 12.09 5.45
C MET A 225 0.24 12.54 6.00
N PHE A 226 0.47 12.37 7.30
CA PHE A 226 1.76 12.59 7.92
C PHE A 226 2.82 11.60 7.40
N LEU A 227 2.48 10.31 7.26
CA LEU A 227 3.39 9.33 6.66
C LEU A 227 3.77 9.69 5.22
N ILE A 228 2.82 10.25 4.45
CA ILE A 228 3.09 10.73 3.10
C ILE A 228 4.08 11.90 3.11
N SER A 229 3.91 12.89 3.99
CA SER A 229 4.83 14.03 4.05
C SER A 229 6.23 13.61 4.50
N LEU A 230 6.34 12.62 5.39
CA LEU A 230 7.63 12.05 5.80
C LEU A 230 8.41 11.43 4.63
N GLU A 231 7.72 10.75 3.72
CA GLU A 231 8.36 10.07 2.58
C GLU A 231 8.57 11.03 1.39
N ARG A 232 7.62 11.94 1.11
CA ARG A 232 7.64 12.79 -0.10
C ARG A 232 8.35 14.12 0.06
N ASP A 233 8.27 14.77 1.22
CA ASP A 233 8.77 16.15 1.40
C ASP A 233 10.20 16.19 1.93
N LYS A 234 10.75 15.04 2.35
CA LYS A 234 12.14 14.92 2.81
C LYS A 234 13.04 14.46 1.68
N ARG A 235 14.35 14.74 1.83
CA ARG A 235 15.35 14.17 0.93
C ARG A 235 15.32 12.64 1.04
N PRO A 236 15.23 11.89 -0.06
CA PRO A 236 15.29 10.44 -0.02
C PRO A 236 16.57 9.99 0.71
N TYR A 237 16.38 9.32 1.84
CA TYR A 237 17.45 8.77 2.65
C TYR A 237 17.12 7.34 2.99
N THR A 238 18.07 6.44 2.74
CA THR A 238 17.92 5.03 3.08
C THR A 238 19.27 4.43 3.45
N VAL A 239 19.29 3.77 4.61
CA VAL A 239 20.37 2.87 5.02
C VAL A 239 20.05 1.41 4.68
N ASN A 240 18.92 1.18 4.01
CA ASN A 240 18.48 -0.16 3.67
C ASN A 240 19.42 -0.76 2.63
N HIS A 241 20.05 -1.88 2.95
CA HIS A 241 20.97 -2.60 2.07
C HIS A 241 20.32 -3.00 0.73
N TYR A 242 18.99 -3.18 0.69
CA TYR A 242 18.26 -3.42 -0.55
C TYR A 242 18.40 -2.28 -1.56
N PHE A 243 18.61 -1.04 -1.14
CA PHE A 243 18.86 0.05 -2.09
C PHE A 243 20.08 -0.22 -2.96
N ASN A 244 21.20 -0.60 -2.34
CA ASN A 244 22.42 -0.89 -3.09
C ASN A 244 22.24 -2.16 -3.93
N ASN A 245 21.60 -3.20 -3.39
CA ASN A 245 21.32 -4.42 -4.15
C ASN A 245 20.49 -4.12 -5.42
N ASN A 246 19.37 -3.43 -5.25
CA ASN A 246 18.48 -3.00 -6.33
C ASN A 246 19.23 -2.17 -7.38
N LEU A 247 20.07 -1.23 -6.94
CA LEU A 247 20.87 -0.39 -7.82
C LEU A 247 21.88 -1.21 -8.64
N GLN A 248 22.56 -2.17 -8.02
CA GLN A 248 23.49 -3.05 -8.74
C GLN A 248 22.75 -3.96 -9.73
N ILE A 249 21.60 -4.50 -9.35
CA ILE A 249 20.76 -5.34 -10.22
C ILE A 249 20.34 -4.56 -11.47
N VAL A 250 19.78 -3.36 -11.33
CA VAL A 250 19.33 -2.59 -12.50
C VAL A 250 20.50 -2.17 -13.39
N ARG A 251 21.62 -1.75 -12.80
CA ARG A 251 22.85 -1.44 -13.55
C ARG A 251 23.36 -2.68 -14.29
N GLY A 252 23.32 -3.85 -13.66
CA GLY A 252 23.69 -5.14 -14.24
C GLY A 252 22.80 -5.52 -15.41
N ASN A 253 21.48 -5.47 -15.22
CA ASN A 253 20.48 -5.82 -16.23
C ASN A 253 20.58 -4.91 -17.46
N ARG A 254 20.80 -3.60 -17.27
CA ARG A 254 21.00 -2.70 -18.39
C ARG A 254 22.25 -3.04 -19.19
N LYS A 255 23.38 -3.29 -18.51
CA LYS A 255 24.62 -3.73 -19.18
C LYS A 255 24.40 -5.04 -19.93
N ALA A 256 23.74 -6.01 -19.29
CA ALA A 256 23.39 -7.29 -19.92
C ALA A 256 22.52 -7.09 -21.17
N ALA A 257 21.53 -6.21 -21.14
CA ALA A 257 20.67 -5.90 -22.28
C ALA A 257 21.46 -5.33 -23.46
N ILE A 258 22.39 -4.41 -23.21
CA ILE A 258 23.27 -3.86 -24.25
C ILE A 258 24.15 -4.98 -24.85
N LEU A 259 24.78 -5.79 -24.00
CA LEU A 259 25.67 -6.86 -24.44
C LEU A 259 24.93 -8.01 -25.14
N LYS A 260 23.66 -8.25 -24.81
CA LYS A 260 22.83 -9.29 -25.46
C LYS A 260 22.67 -9.06 -26.95
N SER A 261 22.64 -7.81 -27.41
CA SER A 261 22.60 -7.49 -28.85
C SER A 261 23.91 -7.79 -29.59
N LYS A 262 25.02 -7.91 -28.84
CA LYS A 262 26.37 -8.19 -29.35
C LYS A 262 26.84 -9.60 -29.02
N SER A 263 25.97 -10.41 -28.42
CA SER A 263 26.33 -11.76 -28.01
C SER A 263 26.09 -12.75 -29.14
N ARG A 264 26.79 -13.88 -29.06
CA ARG A 264 26.57 -15.05 -29.90
C ARG A 264 26.27 -16.27 -29.04
N GLN A 265 25.51 -17.21 -29.57
CA GLN A 265 25.28 -18.48 -28.87
C GLN A 265 26.59 -19.26 -28.75
N GLU A 266 26.82 -19.83 -27.58
CA GLU A 266 27.96 -20.68 -27.32
C GLU A 266 27.81 -21.99 -28.10
N ILE A 267 28.85 -22.37 -28.84
CA ILE A 267 28.90 -23.67 -29.54
C ILE A 267 29.89 -24.56 -28.78
N LYS A 268 29.40 -25.64 -28.18
CA LYS A 268 30.22 -26.65 -27.51
C LYS A 268 30.36 -27.90 -28.39
N ARG A 269 31.46 -28.63 -28.25
CA ARG A 269 31.60 -29.96 -28.85
C ARG A 269 30.90 -30.99 -27.96
N GLY A 270 29.89 -31.66 -28.51
CA GLY A 270 29.20 -32.77 -27.86
C GLY A 270 30.01 -34.07 -27.91
N THR A 271 29.48 -35.11 -27.25
CA THR A 271 30.11 -36.42 -27.01
C THR A 271 30.56 -37.18 -28.27
N HIS A 272 30.05 -36.80 -29.44
CA HIS A 272 30.35 -37.42 -30.74
C HIS A 272 31.05 -36.48 -31.75
N ASN A 273 31.71 -35.39 -31.29
CA ASN A 273 32.26 -34.31 -32.14
C ASN A 273 31.20 -33.46 -32.88
N ASN A 274 29.94 -33.57 -32.51
CA ASN A 274 28.85 -32.77 -33.07
C ASN A 274 28.89 -31.36 -32.42
N ALA A 275 28.74 -30.31 -33.22
CA ALA A 275 28.55 -28.96 -32.70
C ALA A 275 27.17 -28.87 -32.04
N GLN A 276 27.13 -28.64 -30.73
CA GLN A 276 25.90 -28.41 -29.98
C GLN A 276 25.81 -26.93 -29.62
N VAL A 277 24.72 -26.30 -30.04
CA VAL A 277 24.38 -24.93 -29.65
C VAL A 277 23.86 -24.98 -28.22
N CYS A 278 24.42 -24.18 -27.34
CA CYS A 278 23.96 -24.00 -25.97
C CYS A 278 23.18 -22.69 -25.84
N ASP A 279 22.29 -22.62 -24.83
CA ASP A 279 21.54 -21.40 -24.52
C ASP A 279 22.42 -20.29 -23.93
N ASN A 280 23.66 -20.62 -23.57
CA ASN A 280 24.66 -19.66 -23.11
C ASN A 280 25.02 -18.65 -24.19
N LEU A 281 25.17 -17.39 -23.78
CA LEU A 281 25.58 -16.29 -24.63
C LEU A 281 27.03 -15.89 -24.34
N VAL A 282 27.85 -15.75 -25.38
CA VAL A 282 29.25 -15.32 -25.30
C VAL A 282 29.39 -13.95 -25.94
N VAL A 283 30.18 -13.08 -25.30
CA VAL A 283 30.44 -11.70 -25.74
C VAL A 283 31.94 -11.47 -25.83
N ASP A 284 32.40 -10.74 -26.84
CA ASP A 284 33.82 -10.36 -26.94
C ASP A 284 34.17 -9.28 -25.90
N LEU A 285 35.39 -9.34 -25.34
CA LEU A 285 35.85 -8.32 -24.38
C LEU A 285 35.95 -6.93 -25.03
N GLU A 286 36.21 -6.85 -26.34
CA GLU A 286 36.20 -5.55 -27.02
C GLU A 286 34.78 -4.99 -27.16
N ASP A 287 33.78 -5.86 -27.34
CA ASP A 287 32.38 -5.44 -27.32
C ASP A 287 32.01 -4.88 -25.95
N VAL A 288 32.48 -5.49 -24.85
CA VAL A 288 32.31 -4.94 -23.50
C VAL A 288 32.93 -3.55 -23.37
N ARG A 289 34.18 -3.38 -23.81
CA ARG A 289 34.87 -2.07 -23.75
C ARG A 289 34.22 -1.00 -24.63
N SER A 290 33.65 -1.40 -25.77
CA SER A 290 32.96 -0.47 -26.67
C SER A 290 31.67 0.09 -26.07
N THR A 291 31.01 -0.65 -25.15
CA THR A 291 29.78 -0.17 -24.49
C THR A 291 29.97 1.05 -23.61
N THR A 292 31.19 1.27 -23.09
CA THR A 292 31.51 2.42 -22.23
C THR A 292 32.09 3.60 -23.02
N LYS A 293 32.71 3.37 -24.18
CA LYS A 293 33.34 4.44 -24.99
C LYS A 293 32.35 5.29 -25.78
N ASN A 294 31.23 4.70 -26.21
CA ASN A 294 30.30 5.35 -27.14
C ASN A 294 29.13 6.08 -26.46
N LYS A 295 29.13 6.16 -25.13
CA LYS A 295 28.00 6.72 -24.37
C LYS A 295 28.20 8.22 -24.15
N SER A 296 27.19 9.02 -24.47
CA SER A 296 27.25 10.45 -24.16
C SER A 296 27.15 10.67 -22.64
N ASN A 297 27.71 11.78 -22.16
CA ASN A 297 27.60 12.14 -20.74
C ASN A 297 26.14 12.27 -20.29
N ILE A 298 25.25 12.75 -21.17
CA ILE A 298 23.82 12.90 -20.89
C ILE A 298 23.17 11.52 -20.75
N ASP A 299 23.49 10.59 -21.64
CA ASP A 299 22.96 9.22 -21.58
C ASP A 299 23.42 8.46 -20.34
N GLN A 300 24.62 8.74 -19.84
CA GLN A 300 25.10 8.17 -18.59
C GLN A 300 24.35 8.75 -17.38
N VAL A 301 24.19 10.08 -17.32
CA VAL A 301 23.54 10.75 -16.19
C VAL A 301 22.06 10.42 -16.11
N LYS A 302 21.33 10.40 -17.24
CA LYS A 302 19.89 10.07 -17.25
C LYS A 302 19.62 8.68 -16.69
N GLU A 303 20.47 7.73 -17.07
CA GLU A 303 20.42 6.36 -16.59
C GLU A 303 20.74 6.25 -15.10
N GLU A 304 21.72 6.99 -14.63
CA GLU A 304 22.08 7.00 -13.22
C GLU A 304 20.97 7.61 -12.34
N ILE A 305 20.34 8.71 -12.80
CA ILE A 305 19.17 9.29 -12.14
C ILE A 305 18.04 8.27 -12.09
N HIS A 306 17.72 7.62 -13.22
CA HIS A 306 16.68 6.61 -13.31
C HIS A 306 16.93 5.46 -12.30
N ASP A 307 18.13 4.90 -12.27
CA ASP A 307 18.43 3.72 -11.44
C ASP A 307 18.37 4.03 -9.96
N ILE A 308 18.93 5.18 -9.56
CA ILE A 308 18.89 5.62 -8.17
C ILE A 308 17.46 5.96 -7.77
N LEU A 309 16.70 6.63 -8.64
CA LEU A 309 15.31 6.97 -8.40
C LEU A 309 14.46 5.71 -8.21
N TRP A 310 14.57 4.72 -9.12
CA TRP A 310 13.84 3.46 -9.01
C TRP A 310 14.19 2.71 -7.73
N SER A 311 15.49 2.58 -7.43
CA SER A 311 15.97 1.84 -6.25
C SER A 311 15.49 2.49 -4.95
N CYS A 312 15.53 3.82 -4.86
CA CYS A 312 14.96 4.57 -3.74
C CYS A 312 13.44 4.43 -3.66
N TYR A 313 12.76 4.55 -4.80
CA TYR A 313 11.30 4.46 -4.90
C TYR A 313 10.79 3.13 -4.40
N GLU A 314 11.37 2.01 -4.84
CA GLU A 314 10.94 0.67 -4.41
C GLU A 314 11.09 0.45 -2.91
N VAL A 315 12.22 0.85 -2.33
CA VAL A 315 12.42 0.74 -0.87
C VAL A 315 11.41 1.60 -0.11
N ALA A 316 11.21 2.84 -0.55
CA ALA A 316 10.27 3.77 0.10
C ALA A 316 8.83 3.27 -0.03
N ARG A 317 8.42 2.81 -1.21
CA ARG A 317 7.09 2.25 -1.50
C ARG A 317 6.76 1.07 -0.59
N LYS A 318 7.66 0.09 -0.49
CA LYS A 318 7.47 -1.10 0.37
C LYS A 318 7.34 -0.71 1.86
N ARG A 319 8.22 0.19 2.33
CA ARG A 319 8.16 0.72 3.70
C ARG A 319 6.85 1.48 3.96
N PHE A 320 6.45 2.32 3.02
CA PHE A 320 5.26 3.16 3.13
C PHE A 320 3.98 2.34 3.25
N VAL A 321 3.75 1.38 2.35
CA VAL A 321 2.55 0.52 2.39
C VAL A 321 2.43 -0.20 3.74
N LYS A 322 3.54 -0.76 4.24
CA LYS A 322 3.59 -1.39 5.57
C LYS A 322 3.25 -0.41 6.68
N ASN A 323 3.86 0.77 6.68
CA ASN A 323 3.66 1.78 7.72
C ASN A 323 2.24 2.34 7.73
N VAL A 324 1.60 2.52 6.56
CA VAL A 324 0.21 2.97 6.46
C VAL A 324 -0.71 1.95 7.13
N TYR A 325 -0.56 0.66 6.83
CA TYR A 325 -1.34 -0.37 7.52
C TYR A 325 -1.08 -0.35 9.03
N GLN A 326 0.19 -0.42 9.45
CA GLN A 326 0.52 -0.54 10.88
C GLN A 326 0.10 0.68 11.71
N GLN A 327 0.28 1.90 11.18
CA GLN A 327 0.07 3.12 11.98
C GLN A 327 -1.31 3.71 11.76
N ALA A 328 -1.77 3.85 10.51
CA ALA A 328 -3.05 4.51 10.23
C ALA A 328 -4.25 3.56 10.36
N VAL A 329 -4.07 2.28 10.04
CA VAL A 329 -5.18 1.30 10.10
C VAL A 329 -5.15 0.51 11.40
N ASP A 330 -4.12 -0.30 11.62
CA ASP A 330 -4.04 -1.17 12.79
C ASP A 330 -4.00 -0.36 14.09
N HIS A 331 -3.01 0.52 14.26
CA HIS A 331 -2.89 1.29 15.49
C HIS A 331 -4.04 2.31 15.69
N CYS A 332 -4.36 3.15 14.70
CA CYS A 332 -5.38 4.19 14.90
C CYS A 332 -6.82 3.69 14.88
N LEU A 333 -7.15 2.63 14.13
CA LEU A 333 -8.53 2.22 13.91
C LEU A 333 -8.91 0.85 14.51
N LEU A 334 -7.95 -0.06 14.71
CA LEU A 334 -8.24 -1.43 15.15
C LEU A 334 -7.77 -1.72 16.59
N THR A 335 -6.46 -1.72 16.82
CA THR A 335 -5.84 -2.33 18.01
C THR A 335 -5.15 -1.37 18.95
N GLY A 336 -4.83 -0.14 18.52
CA GLY A 336 -4.09 0.79 19.37
C GLY A 336 -4.90 1.25 20.59
N PRO A 337 -4.23 1.84 21.60
CA PRO A 337 -4.91 2.35 22.80
C PRO A 337 -5.87 3.48 22.48
N ARG A 338 -5.64 4.20 21.38
CA ARG A 338 -6.55 5.22 20.83
C ARG A 338 -7.42 4.68 19.70
N SER A 339 -7.51 3.36 19.53
CA SER A 339 -8.50 2.75 18.66
C SER A 339 -9.89 2.99 19.23
N LEU A 340 -10.82 3.25 18.33
CA LEU A 340 -12.23 3.35 18.64
C LEU A 340 -12.78 2.03 19.21
N LEU A 341 -12.29 0.91 18.69
CA LEU A 341 -12.74 -0.42 19.07
C LEU A 341 -12.25 -0.83 20.46
N VAL A 342 -11.13 -0.27 20.93
CA VAL A 342 -10.57 -0.53 22.27
C VAL A 342 -11.16 0.43 23.30
N MET A 343 -11.35 1.70 22.96
CA MET A 343 -11.85 2.70 23.92
C MET A 343 -13.30 2.46 24.36
N LEU A 344 -14.15 1.89 23.50
CA LEU A 344 -15.51 1.47 23.86
C LEU A 344 -15.52 0.27 24.85
N THR A 345 -14.34 -0.25 25.22
CA THR A 345 -14.18 -1.44 26.05
C THR A 345 -13.47 -1.18 27.39
N GLU A 346 -12.86 0.01 27.56
CA GLU A 346 -12.06 0.37 28.76
C GLU A 346 -12.76 1.36 29.73
N GLN A 347 -14.08 1.57 29.64
CA GLN A 347 -14.83 2.46 30.55
C GLN A 347 -15.71 1.76 31.58
#